data_AF-A0A124GJW5-F1
#
_entry.id   AF-A0A124GJW5-F1
#
_cell.length_a   1.000
_cell.length_b   1.000
_cell.length_c   1.000
_cell.angle_alpha   90.00
_cell.angle_beta   90.00
_cell.angle_gamma   90.00
#
_symmetry.space_group_name_H-M   'P 1'
#
loop_
_entity.id
_entity.type
_entity.pdbx_description
1 polymer ?
#
loop_
_entity_poly.entity_id
_entity_poly.type
_entity_poly.pdbx_seq_one_letter_code
_entity_poly.pdbx_strand_id
1 'polypeptide(L)' 'MAKFFNVEPAYLTDESGELPERIERELQLLKKMRRNKLKNIAARTLGDIDIKTLEAINALLDDVDAYESNDSEQD' A
#
# COMPACT_ATOMS: atom_id res chain seq x y z
N MET A 1 -0.91 -19.97 -14.88
CA MET A 1 -0.76 -18.77 -14.03
C MET A 1 -2.05 -17.98 -13.91
N ALA A 2 -2.69 -17.50 -14.99
CA ALA A 2 -3.98 -16.79 -14.92
C ALA A 2 -5.08 -17.53 -14.13
N LYS A 3 -5.27 -18.83 -14.41
CA LYS A 3 -6.20 -19.70 -13.67
C LYS A 3 -5.90 -19.82 -12.16
N PHE A 4 -4.64 -19.73 -11.76
CA PHE A 4 -4.24 -19.82 -10.34
C PHE A 4 -4.73 -18.59 -9.56
N PHE A 5 -4.58 -17.41 -10.17
CA PHE A 5 -5.08 -16.15 -9.62
C PHE A 5 -6.56 -15.89 -9.92
N ASN A 6 -7.20 -16.77 -10.72
CA ASN A 6 -8.58 -16.64 -11.18
C ASN A 6 -8.84 -15.27 -11.84
N VAL A 7 -7.90 -14.87 -12.71
CA VAL A 7 -7.94 -13.66 -13.51
C VAL A 7 -7.97 -14.01 -15.00
N GLU A 8 -8.41 -13.07 -15.82
CA GLU A 8 -8.34 -13.21 -17.27
C GLU A 8 -6.87 -13.26 -17.74
N PRO A 9 -6.50 -14.12 -18.71
CA PRO A 9 -5.13 -14.21 -19.18
C PRO A 9 -4.57 -12.88 -19.71
N ALA A 10 -5.43 -12.06 -20.32
CA ALA A 10 -5.07 -10.75 -20.85
C ALA A 10 -4.44 -9.85 -19.79
N TYR A 11 -4.92 -9.88 -18.54
CA TYR A 11 -4.37 -9.10 -17.43
C TYR A 11 -2.89 -9.42 -17.14
N LEU A 12 -2.42 -10.64 -17.42
CA LEU A 12 -1.02 -11.00 -17.18
C LEU A 12 -0.10 -10.66 -18.36
N THR A 13 -0.66 -10.32 -19.51
CA THR A 13 0.08 -10.12 -20.77
C THR A 13 0.01 -8.70 -21.29
N ASP A 14 -1.01 -7.95 -20.91
CA ASP A 14 -1.21 -6.55 -21.28
C ASP A 14 -0.88 -5.66 -20.08
N GLU A 15 0.23 -4.93 -20.16
CA GLU A 15 0.68 -3.99 -19.13
C GLU A 15 -0.29 -2.81 -18.95
N SER A 16 -1.07 -2.51 -19.98
CA SER A 16 -2.10 -1.46 -20.01
C SER A 16 -3.52 -2.00 -19.71
N GLY A 17 -3.64 -3.29 -19.39
CA GLY A 17 -4.91 -3.93 -19.08
C GLY A 17 -5.53 -3.46 -17.76
N GLU A 18 -6.85 -3.51 -17.68
CA GLU A 18 -7.58 -3.12 -16.48
C GLU A 18 -7.28 -4.07 -15.30
N LEU A 19 -7.03 -3.50 -14.12
CA LEU A 19 -6.81 -4.26 -12.89
C LEU A 19 -8.14 -4.86 -12.41
N PRO A 20 -8.27 -6.19 -12.31
CA PRO A 20 -9.52 -6.78 -11.83
C PRO A 20 -9.81 -6.36 -10.39
N GLU A 21 -11.05 -5.92 -10.11
CA GLU A 21 -11.49 -5.39 -8.81
C GLU A 21 -11.13 -6.31 -7.63
N ARG A 22 -11.20 -7.63 -7.83
CA ARG A 22 -10.81 -8.61 -6.81
C ARG A 22 -9.33 -8.50 -6.45
N ILE A 23 -8.45 -8.40 -7.44
CA ILE A 23 -7.00 -8.27 -7.23
C ILE A 23 -6.70 -6.94 -6.54
N GLU A 24 -7.39 -5.87 -6.93
CA GLU A 24 -7.26 -4.57 -6.26
C GLU A 24 -7.60 -4.67 -4.77
N ARG A 25 -8.73 -5.30 -4.41
CA ARG A 25 -9.12 -5.50 -3.00
C ARG A 25 -8.09 -6.33 -2.23
N GLU A 26 -7.57 -7.40 -2.84
CA GLU A 26 -6.54 -8.25 -2.23
C GLU A 26 -5.22 -7.48 -2.02
N LEU A 27 -4.81 -6.65 -2.99
CA LEU A 27 -3.64 -5.78 -2.88
C LEU A 27 -3.81 -4.71 -1.78
N GLN A 28 -4.99 -4.08 -1.69
CA GLN A 28 -5.28 -3.13 -0.62
C GLN A 28 -5.24 -3.79 0.75
N LEU A 29 -5.73 -5.02 0.88
CA LEU A 29 -5.63 -5.80 2.11
C LEU A 29 -4.15 -6.07 2.46
N LEU A 30 -3.34 -6.51 1.49
CA LEU A 30 -1.91 -6.71 1.68
C LEU A 30 -1.19 -5.42 2.09
N LYS A 31 -1.53 -4.27 1.49
CA LYS A 31 -1.00 -2.95 1.86
C LYS A 31 -1.34 -2.62 3.32
N LYS A 32 -2.58 -2.85 3.74
CA LYS A 32 -3.03 -2.67 5.14
C LYS A 32 -2.31 -3.62 6.11
N MET A 33 -2.17 -4.90 5.76
CA MET A 33 -1.46 -5.89 6.57
C MET A 33 0.03 -5.56 6.70
N ARG A 34 0.68 -5.12 5.62
CA ARG A 34 2.08 -4.67 5.63
C ARG A 34 2.26 -3.47 6.54
N ARG A 35 1.37 -2.48 6.45
CA ARG A 35 1.39 -1.31 7.35
C ARG A 35 1.22 -1.73 8.81
N ASN A 36 0.30 -2.64 9.11
CA ASN A 36 0.10 -3.14 10.47
C ASN A 36 1.29 -3.96 10.98
N LYS A 37 1.92 -4.77 10.12
CA LYS A 37 3.14 -5.50 10.46
C LYS A 37 4.30 -4.54 10.73
N LEU A 38 4.45 -3.49 9.92
CA LEU A 38 5.42 -2.43 10.15
C LEU A 38 5.14 -1.68 11.45
N LYS A 39 3.88 -1.37 11.77
CA LYS A 39 3.48 -0.78 13.07
C LYS A 39 3.83 -1.68 14.25
N ASN A 40 3.60 -2.99 14.15
CA ASN A 40 3.95 -3.95 15.21
C ASN A 40 5.46 -4.16 15.34
N ILE A 41 6.20 -4.20 14.24
CA ILE A 41 7.67 -4.25 14.26
C ILE A 41 8.19 -2.95 14.89
N ALA A 42 7.71 -1.79 14.43
CA ALA A 42 8.03 -0.49 14.97
C ALA A 42 7.76 -0.45 16.47
N ALA A 43 6.55 -0.77 16.94
CA ALA A 43 6.18 -0.81 18.36
C ALA A 43 7.09 -1.73 19.20
N ARG A 44 7.56 -2.84 18.63
CA ARG A 44 8.47 -3.78 19.32
C ARG A 44 9.94 -3.33 19.30
N THR A 45 10.34 -2.55 18.31
CA THR A 45 11.64 -1.86 18.25
C THR A 45 11.63 -0.49 18.97
N LEU A 46 10.45 0.09 19.22
CA LEU A 46 10.21 1.38 19.87
C LEU A 46 10.14 1.30 21.40
N GLY A 47 10.91 0.40 22.01
CA GLY A 47 11.21 0.56 23.44
C GLY A 47 11.91 1.90 23.74
N ASP A 48 12.58 2.50 22.74
CA ASP A 48 13.51 3.64 22.91
C ASP A 48 13.20 4.91 22.07
N ILE A 49 12.10 5.00 21.31
CA ILE A 49 11.76 6.25 20.57
C ILE A 49 10.42 6.80 21.09
N ASP A 50 10.44 8.09 21.45
CA ASP A 50 9.31 8.84 22.00
C ASP A 50 8.11 8.85 21.04
N ILE A 51 6.90 8.73 21.60
CA ILE A 51 5.61 8.66 20.88
C ILE A 51 5.45 9.84 19.92
N LYS A 52 5.95 11.02 20.31
CA LYS A 52 5.92 12.24 19.50
C LYS A 52 6.71 12.12 18.19
N THR A 53 7.83 11.39 18.20
CA THR A 53 8.62 11.16 16.99
C THR A 53 7.89 10.23 16.02
N LEU A 54 7.17 9.23 16.55
CA LEU A 54 6.35 8.35 15.73
C LEU A 54 5.16 9.08 15.10
N GLU A 55 4.51 9.97 15.84
CA GLU A 55 3.44 10.83 15.32
C GLU A 55 3.94 11.73 14.19
N ALA A 56 5.13 12.33 14.35
CA ALA A 56 5.75 13.16 13.32
C ALA A 56 6.09 12.36 12.04
N ILE A 57 6.58 11.12 12.17
CA ILE A 57 6.86 10.26 11.01
C ILE A 57 5.56 9.87 10.29
N ASN A 58 4.50 9.52 11.02
CA ASN A 58 3.22 9.21 10.39
C ASN A 58 2.62 10.41 9.66
N ALA A 59 2.67 11.61 10.27
CA ALA A 59 2.23 12.84 9.62
C ALA A 59 3.01 13.11 8.32
N LEU A 60 4.34 12.93 8.34
CA LEU A 60 5.17 13.08 7.15
C LEU A 60 4.82 12.05 6.06
N LEU A 61 4.52 10.80 6.43
CA LEU A 61 4.09 9.78 5.46
C LEU A 61 2.71 10.08 4.88
N ASP A 62 1.77 10.54 5.71
CA ASP A 62 0.42 10.91 5.26
C ASP A 62 0.47 12.13 4.32
N ASP A 63 1.36 13.09 4.58
CA ASP A 63 1.61 14.22 3.68
C ASP A 63 2.18 13.75 2.34
N VAL A 64 3.16 12.85 2.34
CA VAL A 64 3.73 12.30 1.09
C VAL A 64 2.69 11.53 0.28
N ASP A 65 1.89 10.67 0.92
CA ASP A 65 0.79 9.95 0.27
C ASP A 65 -0.23 10.96 -0.34
N ALA A 66 -0.47 12.09 0.33
CA ALA A 66 -1.35 13.15 -0.17
C ALA A 66 -0.74 13.93 -1.35
N TYR A 67 0.56 14.20 -1.34
CA TYR A 67 1.25 14.85 -2.46
C TYR A 67 1.26 13.97 -3.72
N GLU A 68 1.51 12.67 -3.59
CA GLU A 68 1.50 11.73 -4.72
C GLU A 68 0.10 11.57 -5.33
N SER A 69 -0.95 11.74 -4.52
CA SER A 69 -2.34 11.66 -4.98
C SER A 69 -2.78 12.86 -5.82
N ASN A 70 -2.17 14.04 -5.60
CA ASN A 70 -2.51 15.28 -6.31
C ASN A 70 -1.75 15.43 -7.65
N ASP A 71 -0.62 14.76 -7.82
CA ASP A 71 0.15 14.77 -9.07
C ASP A 71 -0.49 13.87 -10.15
N SER A 72 -1.27 12.87 -9.74
CA SER A 72 -2.02 11.98 -10.64
C SER A 72 -3.32 12.56 -11.25
N GLU A 73 -3.72 13.78 -10.88
CA GLU A 73 -4.90 14.47 -11.47
C GLU A 73 -4.52 15.52 -12.54
N GLN A 74 -3.24 15.67 -12.88
CA GLN A 74 -2.74 16.56 -13.93
C GLN A 74 -1.93 15.79 -15.00
N ASP A 75 -2.57 14.86 -15.70
CA ASP A 75 -2.15 14.44 -17.05
C ASP A 75 -3.37 13.98 -17.88
#